data_AF-A0A126JI79-F1
#
_entry.id   AF-A0A126JI79-F1
#
_cell.length_a   1.000
_cell.length_b   1.000
_cell.length_c   1.000
_cell.angle_alpha   90.00
_cell.angle_beta   90.00
_cell.angle_gamma   90.00
#
_symmetry.space_group_name_H-M   'P 1'
#
loop_
_entity.id
_entity.type
_entity.pdbx_description
1 polymer ?
#
loop_
_entity_poly.entity_id
_entity_poly.type
_entity_poly.pdbx_seq_one_letter_code
_entity_poly.pdbx_strand_id
1 'polypeptide(L)'
;MKRNKIIIMVATITTLATLLPGEKAVAKTNNLSMPAITQRSNEVNQYNDEIMSIKKSEVTTTSSVNIENPTTINFDEEIYKVNKILSDFKGNNNTTKEEIINLIRANIDSNINISFKDKEQFSKVYATKKSNGRIKGTLIFNYLNESKEISINLSIERLEEFKDDIVTTLKAKIIGLDSNNNLNIGKTTSVKVTGYNLNNEEVILDENKLKYEWFADGKLVGMKKELKITGNMDEKFITCEVEYPDEENGGF
;
A
#
# COMPACT_ATOMS: atom_id res chain seq x y z
N MET A 1 -23.08 10.23 -28.31
CA MET A 1 -23.19 10.62 -26.89
C MET A 1 -23.42 9.34 -26.08
N LYS A 2 -22.35 8.70 -25.59
CA LYS A 2 -22.48 7.50 -24.74
C LYS A 2 -23.06 7.96 -23.40
N ARG A 3 -24.16 7.35 -22.96
CA ARG A 3 -24.75 7.60 -21.63
C ARG A 3 -23.88 6.86 -20.62
N ASN A 4 -23.27 7.57 -19.69
CA ASN A 4 -22.65 6.93 -18.52
C ASN A 4 -23.73 6.15 -17.78
N LYS A 5 -23.49 4.87 -17.52
CA LYS A 5 -24.39 4.01 -16.77
C LYS A 5 -23.97 4.10 -15.30
N ILE A 6 -24.86 4.61 -14.46
CA ILE A 6 -24.65 4.61 -13.01
C ILE A 6 -25.12 3.26 -12.49
N ILE A 7 -24.24 2.52 -11.83
CA ILE A 7 -24.57 1.28 -11.13
C ILE A 7 -24.78 1.64 -9.66
N ILE A 8 -25.95 1.32 -9.11
CA ILE A 8 -26.24 1.52 -7.69
C ILE A 8 -26.26 0.13 -7.04
N MET A 9 -25.40 -0.07 -6.06
CA MET A 9 -25.46 -1.25 -5.20
C MET A 9 -26.09 -0.89 -3.88
N VAL A 10 -26.87 -1.83 -3.34
CA VAL A 10 -27.59 -1.66 -2.08
C VAL A 10 -27.27 -2.84 -1.16
N ALA A 11 -27.00 -2.55 0.10
CA ALA A 11 -26.98 -3.54 1.17
C ALA A 11 -27.97 -3.14 2.26
N THR A 12 -28.74 -4.12 2.73
CA THR A 12 -29.75 -3.92 3.78
C THR A 12 -29.43 -4.84 4.96
N ILE A 13 -29.51 -4.30 6.17
CA ILE A 13 -29.30 -5.07 7.41
C ILE A 13 -30.30 -4.65 8.49
N THR A 14 -30.86 -5.64 9.20
CA THR A 14 -31.92 -5.43 10.20
C THR A 14 -31.59 -6.12 11.52
N THR A 15 -31.94 -5.48 12.63
CA THR A 15 -31.76 -5.96 14.02
C THR A 15 -32.84 -5.37 14.93
N LEU A 16 -33.11 -5.97 16.08
CA LEU A 16 -34.07 -5.47 17.06
C LEU A 16 -33.39 -4.45 18.00
N ALA A 17 -34.07 -3.36 18.34
CA ALA A 17 -33.66 -2.49 19.43
C ALA A 17 -34.33 -2.88 20.75
N THR A 18 -33.55 -2.99 21.82
CA THR A 18 -34.01 -3.38 23.16
C THR A 18 -33.32 -2.55 24.24
N LEU A 19 -33.97 -2.44 25.39
CA LEU A 19 -33.31 -1.99 26.62
C LEU A 19 -32.18 -2.95 27.01
N LEU A 20 -31.14 -2.42 27.65
CA LEU A 20 -30.08 -3.25 28.23
C LEU A 20 -30.69 -4.19 29.29
N PRO A 21 -30.26 -5.46 29.36
CA PRO A 21 -30.61 -6.34 30.46
C PRO A 21 -30.12 -5.71 31.78
N GLY A 22 -31.04 -5.17 32.58
CA GLY A 22 -30.72 -4.57 33.89
C GLY A 22 -31.44 -3.27 34.23
N GLU A 23 -32.19 -2.64 33.32
CA GLU A 23 -32.91 -1.38 33.61
C GLU A 23 -34.36 -1.55 34.12
N LYS A 24 -34.69 -2.73 34.66
CA LYS A 24 -35.80 -2.91 35.60
C LYS A 24 -35.26 -3.41 36.95
N ALA A 25 -35.40 -2.54 37.97
CA ALA A 25 -35.16 -2.71 39.41
C ALA A 25 -33.75 -2.37 39.97
N VAL A 26 -33.77 -1.44 40.93
CA VAL A 26 -32.67 -0.95 41.77
C VAL A 26 -32.54 -1.82 43.03
N ALA A 27 -31.33 -2.24 43.41
CA ALA A 27 -30.76 -2.17 44.78
C ALA A 27 -29.38 -2.85 44.92
N LYS A 28 -28.53 -2.18 45.72
CA LYS A 28 -27.11 -2.41 46.10
C LYS A 28 -26.84 -3.82 46.68
N THR A 29 -25.61 -4.38 46.69
CA THR A 29 -24.41 -3.92 47.44
C THR A 29 -23.09 -4.61 47.01
N ASN A 30 -21.99 -3.83 46.96
CA ASN A 30 -20.64 -3.98 47.57
C ASN A 30 -19.95 -5.38 47.63
N ASN A 31 -18.63 -5.59 47.51
CA ASN A 31 -17.40 -4.78 47.49
C ASN A 31 -16.18 -5.71 47.23
N LEU A 32 -14.98 -5.12 47.07
CA LEU A 32 -13.58 -5.64 47.20
C LEU A 32 -12.87 -5.92 45.86
N SER A 33 -12.02 -5.02 45.34
CA SER A 33 -10.67 -4.55 45.73
C SER A 33 -9.53 -5.36 45.07
N MET A 34 -8.72 -4.66 44.26
CA MET A 34 -7.42 -5.08 43.69
C MET A 34 -6.33 -5.21 44.77
N PRO A 35 -5.19 -5.86 44.44
CA PRO A 35 -3.99 -5.08 44.13
C PRO A 35 -3.08 -5.64 43.01
N ALA A 36 -2.16 -4.79 42.53
CA ALA A 36 -1.09 -5.06 41.57
C ALA A 36 0.18 -5.63 42.24
N ILE A 37 1.03 -6.34 41.48
CA ILE A 37 2.42 -6.65 41.85
C ILE A 37 3.35 -6.54 40.63
N THR A 38 4.41 -5.74 40.81
CA THR A 38 5.68 -5.73 40.05
C THR A 38 6.72 -6.47 40.89
N GLN A 39 7.66 -7.20 40.28
CA GLN A 39 9.01 -7.38 40.82
C GLN A 39 10.06 -7.80 39.79
N ARG A 40 11.26 -7.23 39.92
CA ARG A 40 12.55 -7.60 39.29
C ARG A 40 13.42 -8.34 40.32
N SER A 41 14.33 -9.20 39.84
CA SER A 41 15.68 -9.50 40.38
C SER A 41 16.43 -10.36 39.34
N ASN A 42 17.60 -9.96 38.81
CA ASN A 42 19.00 -10.23 39.27
C ASN A 42 19.31 -11.75 39.39
N GLU A 43 20.44 -12.34 39.01
CA GLU A 43 21.70 -11.99 38.33
C GLU A 43 22.50 -13.31 38.10
N VAL A 44 23.40 -13.31 37.11
CA VAL A 44 24.72 -14.00 37.03
C VAL A 44 24.82 -15.55 37.08
N ASN A 45 25.40 -16.14 36.03
CA ASN A 45 26.64 -16.93 36.13
C ASN A 45 27.35 -17.14 34.77
N GLN A 46 28.63 -16.75 34.77
CA GLN A 46 29.69 -16.97 33.79
C GLN A 46 30.24 -18.41 33.90
N TYR A 47 30.68 -19.02 32.79
CA TYR A 47 31.99 -19.67 32.73
C TYR A 47 32.49 -19.80 31.28
N ASN A 48 33.77 -19.49 31.11
CA ASN A 48 34.57 -19.46 29.90
C ASN A 48 34.93 -20.87 29.41
N ASP A 49 35.33 -20.98 28.14
CA ASP A 49 36.59 -21.66 27.78
C ASP A 49 37.20 -21.05 26.51
N GLU A 50 38.46 -20.65 26.64
CA GLU A 50 39.38 -20.16 25.62
C GLU A 50 39.80 -21.28 24.64
N ILE A 51 40.02 -20.96 23.36
CA ILE A 51 41.24 -21.39 22.61
C ILE A 51 41.62 -20.30 21.58
N MET A 52 42.60 -19.48 21.98
CA MET A 52 43.89 -19.21 21.34
C MET A 52 44.02 -19.06 19.79
N SER A 53 44.33 -17.81 19.39
CA SER A 53 45.59 -17.40 18.72
C SER A 53 46.07 -18.08 17.43
N ILE A 54 46.01 -17.35 16.29
CA ILE A 54 47.12 -17.29 15.30
C ILE A 54 47.24 -15.85 14.74
N LYS A 55 48.45 -15.29 14.80
CA LYS A 55 48.85 -13.96 14.30
C LYS A 55 49.25 -13.98 12.81
N LYS A 56 48.87 -12.90 12.12
CA LYS A 56 49.60 -12.05 11.15
C LYS A 56 50.40 -12.71 10.00
N SER A 57 50.05 -12.37 8.76
CA SER A 57 51.01 -12.17 7.66
C SER A 57 50.45 -11.23 6.59
N GLU A 58 51.17 -10.13 6.34
CA GLU A 58 50.99 -9.21 5.22
C GLU A 58 51.62 -9.84 3.98
N VAL A 59 50.94 -9.80 2.83
CA VAL A 59 51.52 -10.14 1.52
C VAL A 59 51.15 -9.08 0.50
N THR A 60 52.15 -8.31 0.12
CA THR A 60 52.18 -7.38 -1.02
C THR A 60 52.60 -8.17 -2.27
N THR A 61 51.84 -8.08 -3.37
CA THR A 61 52.35 -8.45 -4.70
C THR A 61 51.86 -7.46 -5.75
N THR A 62 52.82 -6.80 -6.39
CA THR A 62 52.66 -6.04 -7.63
C THR A 62 52.68 -7.02 -8.81
N SER A 63 51.81 -6.82 -9.79
CA SER A 63 51.84 -7.56 -11.06
C SER A 63 51.60 -6.59 -12.22
N SER A 64 52.43 -6.75 -13.25
CA SER A 64 52.70 -5.89 -14.40
C SER A 64 51.49 -5.69 -15.32
N VAL A 65 51.33 -4.46 -15.83
CA VAL A 65 50.32 -4.10 -16.84
C VAL A 65 50.80 -4.50 -18.22
N ASN A 66 50.06 -5.38 -18.88
CA ASN A 66 50.18 -5.69 -20.30
C ASN A 66 49.41 -4.62 -21.08
N ILE A 67 50.08 -3.78 -21.87
CA ILE A 67 49.39 -2.77 -22.71
C ILE A 67 49.06 -3.45 -24.04
N GLU A 68 47.89 -4.08 -24.11
CA GLU A 68 47.27 -4.45 -25.37
C GLU A 68 46.89 -3.18 -26.14
N ASN A 69 47.13 -3.15 -27.45
CA ASN A 69 46.69 -2.05 -28.33
C ASN A 69 45.19 -1.79 -28.11
N PRO A 70 44.74 -0.52 -28.00
CA PRO A 70 43.34 -0.24 -27.71
C PRO A 70 42.44 -0.77 -28.83
N THR A 71 41.64 -1.78 -28.49
CA THR A 71 40.53 -2.26 -29.31
C THR A 71 39.65 -1.08 -29.69
N THR A 72 39.61 -0.71 -30.97
CA THR A 72 38.73 0.39 -31.43
C THR A 72 37.28 0.06 -31.08
N ILE A 73 36.67 0.85 -30.19
CA ILE A 73 35.27 0.70 -29.79
C ILE A 73 34.38 1.45 -30.76
N ASN A 74 33.33 0.79 -31.23
CA ASN A 74 32.26 1.43 -31.99
C ASN A 74 31.18 1.97 -31.04
N PHE A 75 31.29 3.24 -30.66
CA PHE A 75 30.32 3.88 -29.76
C PHE A 75 28.86 3.78 -30.24
N ASP A 76 28.61 3.81 -31.54
CA ASP A 76 27.23 3.78 -32.05
C ASP A 76 26.58 2.41 -31.84
N GLU A 77 27.36 1.34 -31.96
CA GLU A 77 26.92 -0.03 -31.63
C GLU A 77 26.61 -0.17 -30.13
N GLU A 78 27.47 0.38 -29.28
CA GLU A 78 27.30 0.34 -27.83
C GLU A 78 26.09 1.18 -27.38
N ILE A 79 25.88 2.36 -27.97
CA ILE A 79 24.68 3.18 -27.74
C ILE A 79 23.41 2.42 -28.17
N TYR A 80 23.45 1.70 -29.30
CA TYR A 80 22.32 0.88 -29.74
C TYR A 80 21.98 -0.21 -28.71
N LYS A 81 22.98 -0.93 -28.18
CA LYS A 81 22.80 -1.92 -27.11
C LYS A 81 22.16 -1.29 -25.88
N VAL A 82 22.67 -0.15 -25.43
CA VAL A 82 22.14 0.61 -24.29
C VAL A 82 20.67 0.95 -24.49
N ASN A 83 20.31 1.56 -25.62
CA ASN A 83 18.93 1.97 -25.90
C ASN A 83 17.97 0.78 -25.87
N LYS A 84 18.38 -0.38 -26.39
CA LYS A 84 17.60 -1.61 -26.37
C LYS A 84 17.40 -2.15 -24.95
N ILE A 85 18.45 -2.18 -24.14
CA ILE A 85 18.34 -2.66 -22.75
C ILE A 85 17.45 -1.73 -21.93
N LEU A 86 17.61 -0.42 -22.12
CA LEU A 86 16.82 0.57 -21.40
C LEU A 86 15.36 0.61 -21.86
N SER A 87 15.04 0.24 -23.11
CA SER A 87 13.65 0.11 -23.56
C SER A 87 12.94 -1.09 -22.92
N ASP A 88 13.69 -2.17 -22.65
CA ASP A 88 13.15 -3.41 -22.07
C ASP A 88 13.14 -3.38 -20.54
N PHE A 89 13.91 -2.46 -19.93
CA PHE A 89 14.03 -2.35 -18.49
C PHE A 89 12.76 -1.78 -17.83
N LYS A 90 12.19 -2.56 -16.90
CA LYS A 90 11.04 -2.16 -16.09
C LYS A 90 11.49 -1.58 -14.75
N GLY A 91 11.67 -0.26 -14.71
CA GLY A 91 12.00 0.46 -13.48
C GLY A 91 10.84 0.53 -12.48
N ASN A 92 11.17 0.67 -11.19
CA ASN A 92 10.23 0.89 -10.11
C ASN A 92 10.66 2.07 -9.21
N ASN A 93 9.87 2.41 -8.19
CA ASN A 93 10.18 3.52 -7.27
C ASN A 93 11.51 3.35 -6.51
N ASN A 94 11.94 2.12 -6.31
CA ASN A 94 13.18 1.77 -5.62
C ASN A 94 14.39 1.75 -6.57
N THR A 95 14.20 1.81 -7.89
CA THR A 95 15.31 1.77 -8.85
C THR A 95 16.33 2.86 -8.57
N THR A 96 17.61 2.46 -8.48
CA THR A 96 18.74 3.33 -8.14
C THR A 96 19.58 3.69 -9.36
N LYS A 97 20.50 4.65 -9.20
CA LYS A 97 21.46 5.01 -10.26
C LYS A 97 22.39 3.84 -10.56
N GLU A 98 22.86 3.20 -9.50
CA GLU A 98 23.79 2.08 -9.54
C GLU A 98 23.17 0.87 -10.24
N GLU A 99 21.89 0.59 -10.02
CA GLU A 99 21.17 -0.49 -10.72
C GLU A 99 21.17 -0.27 -12.24
N ILE A 100 20.86 0.96 -12.70
CA ILE A 100 20.88 1.31 -14.13
C ILE A 100 22.30 1.20 -14.69
N ILE A 101 23.32 1.70 -13.98
CA ILE A 101 24.72 1.60 -14.42
C ILE A 101 25.15 0.13 -14.54
N ASN A 102 24.83 -0.70 -13.54
CA ASN A 102 25.21 -2.11 -13.53
C ASN A 102 24.51 -2.89 -14.64
N LEU A 103 23.23 -2.61 -14.88
CA LEU A 103 22.48 -3.17 -16.00
C LEU A 103 23.17 -2.89 -17.34
N ILE A 104 23.60 -1.64 -17.56
CA ILE A 104 24.29 -1.26 -18.80
C ILE A 104 25.66 -1.95 -18.89
N ARG A 105 26.48 -1.87 -17.83
CA ARG A 105 27.84 -2.46 -17.81
C ARG A 105 27.84 -3.96 -18.09
N ALA A 106 26.79 -4.67 -17.73
CA ALA A 106 26.67 -6.11 -17.99
C ALA A 106 26.53 -6.45 -19.49
N ASN A 107 26.29 -5.45 -20.36
CA ASN A 107 25.90 -5.67 -21.76
C ASN A 107 26.67 -4.80 -22.77
N ILE A 108 27.66 -4.03 -22.32
CA ILE A 108 28.51 -3.21 -23.18
C ILE A 108 29.99 -3.56 -23.01
N ASP A 109 30.86 -3.00 -23.86
CA ASP A 109 32.31 -3.16 -23.72
C ASP A 109 32.82 -2.64 -22.36
N SER A 110 33.56 -3.48 -21.64
CA SER A 110 34.05 -3.20 -20.28
C SER A 110 35.04 -2.05 -20.20
N ASN A 111 35.65 -1.65 -21.31
CA ASN A 111 36.58 -0.53 -21.37
C ASN A 111 35.85 0.83 -21.40
N ILE A 112 34.52 0.84 -21.59
CA ILE A 112 33.71 2.05 -21.52
C ILE A 112 33.42 2.38 -20.06
N ASN A 113 33.87 3.55 -19.62
CA ASN A 113 33.49 4.08 -18.33
C ASN A 113 32.14 4.81 -18.43
N ILE A 114 31.21 4.47 -17.54
CA ILE A 114 29.86 5.06 -17.49
C ILE A 114 29.66 5.77 -16.16
N SER A 115 29.15 6.99 -16.21
CA SER A 115 28.67 7.74 -15.05
C SER A 115 27.43 8.58 -15.39
N PHE A 116 26.67 8.99 -14.38
CA PHE A 116 25.66 10.04 -14.56
C PHE A 116 26.35 11.42 -14.54
N LYS A 117 25.91 12.31 -15.43
CA LYS A 117 26.30 13.72 -15.46
C LYS A 117 25.72 14.43 -14.24
N ASP A 118 26.49 14.52 -13.17
CA ASP A 118 26.12 15.17 -11.90
C ASP A 118 24.84 14.65 -11.20
N LYS A 119 24.62 15.09 -9.96
CA LYS A 119 23.49 14.63 -9.16
C LYS A 119 22.14 15.16 -9.64
N GLU A 120 22.11 16.36 -10.22
CA GLU A 120 20.89 17.06 -10.63
C GLU A 120 20.25 16.48 -11.89
N GLN A 121 21.02 15.80 -12.75
CA GLN A 121 20.46 15.21 -13.96
C GLN A 121 19.74 13.89 -13.68
N PHE A 122 20.07 13.15 -12.61
CA PHE A 122 19.24 12.02 -12.22
C PHE A 122 18.03 12.51 -11.43
N SER A 123 16.90 12.62 -12.11
CA SER A 123 15.64 13.02 -11.52
C SER A 123 14.68 11.84 -11.50
N LYS A 124 14.07 11.59 -10.34
CA LYS A 124 13.05 10.57 -10.17
C LYS A 124 11.76 11.21 -9.66
N VAL A 125 10.71 11.06 -10.44
CA VAL A 125 9.33 11.29 -10.02
C VAL A 125 8.77 9.94 -9.65
N TYR A 126 8.35 9.79 -8.39
CA TYR A 126 7.78 8.55 -7.91
C TYR A 126 6.43 8.26 -8.57
N ALA A 127 6.23 7.01 -8.95
CA ALA A 127 4.92 6.49 -9.28
C ALA A 127 4.04 6.50 -8.03
N THR A 128 2.77 6.82 -8.24
CA THR A 128 1.71 6.69 -7.24
C THR A 128 0.66 5.70 -7.75
N LYS A 129 -0.39 5.44 -6.98
CA LYS A 129 -1.56 4.70 -7.48
C LYS A 129 -2.27 5.43 -8.64
N LYS A 130 -2.18 6.77 -8.69
CA LYS A 130 -2.93 7.61 -9.64
C LYS A 130 -2.12 8.07 -10.84
N SER A 131 -0.80 7.96 -10.79
CA SER A 131 0.08 8.50 -11.82
C SER A 131 1.32 7.64 -12.01
N ASN A 132 1.71 7.45 -13.27
CA ASN A 132 3.01 6.87 -13.59
C ASN A 132 4.13 7.74 -13.02
N GLY A 133 5.21 7.08 -12.65
CA GLY A 133 6.46 7.73 -12.27
C GLY A 133 7.40 7.83 -13.47
N ARG A 134 8.56 8.45 -13.25
CA ARG A 134 9.56 8.62 -14.29
C ARG A 134 10.95 8.77 -13.72
N ILE A 135 11.93 8.15 -14.37
CA ILE A 135 13.36 8.40 -14.14
C ILE A 135 13.92 9.08 -15.38
N LYS A 136 14.57 10.22 -15.18
CA LYS A 136 15.28 10.96 -16.22
C LYS A 136 16.74 11.14 -15.82
N GLY A 137 17.60 11.24 -16.82
CA GLY A 137 18.93 11.81 -16.66
C GLY A 137 19.82 11.64 -17.85
N THR A 138 21.08 12.02 -17.68
CA THR A 138 22.08 11.96 -18.73
C THR A 138 23.27 11.14 -18.25
N LEU A 139 23.61 10.11 -19.02
CA LEU A 139 24.80 9.29 -18.84
C LEU A 139 25.94 9.86 -19.69
N ILE A 140 27.16 9.74 -19.17
CA ILE A 140 28.42 10.04 -19.86
C ILE A 140 29.14 8.72 -20.09
N PHE A 141 29.43 8.43 -21.35
CA PHE A 141 30.21 7.28 -21.79
C PHE A 141 31.59 7.79 -22.17
N ASN A 142 32.63 7.28 -21.53
CA ASN A 142 34.01 7.68 -21.80
C ASN A 142 34.83 6.48 -22.22
N TYR A 143 35.55 6.61 -23.33
CA TYR A 143 36.56 5.66 -23.77
C TYR A 143 37.76 6.43 -24.33
N LEU A 144 38.94 6.20 -23.75
CA LEU A 144 40.15 6.96 -24.04
C LEU A 144 39.89 8.48 -24.01
N ASN A 145 39.93 9.15 -25.16
CA ASN A 145 39.76 10.59 -25.31
C ASN A 145 38.40 11.00 -25.89
N GLU A 146 37.48 10.04 -26.07
CA GLU A 146 36.13 10.28 -26.60
C GLU A 146 35.10 10.20 -25.47
N SER A 147 34.13 11.12 -25.52
CA SER A 147 33.02 11.19 -24.58
C SER A 147 31.70 11.36 -25.33
N LYS A 148 30.69 10.56 -25.00
CA LYS A 148 29.32 10.69 -25.53
C LYS A 148 28.30 10.79 -24.42
N GLU A 149 27.29 11.63 -24.63
CA GLU A 149 26.17 11.80 -23.71
C GLU A 149 24.93 11.05 -24.20
N ILE A 150 24.27 10.33 -23.30
CA ILE A 150 23.04 9.59 -23.59
C ILE A 150 21.96 10.01 -22.59
N SER A 151 20.86 10.56 -23.08
CA SER A 151 19.69 10.84 -22.24
C SER A 151 18.87 9.58 -21.99
N ILE A 152 18.54 9.32 -20.74
CA ILE A 152 17.63 8.26 -20.33
C ILE A 152 16.28 8.84 -19.95
N ASN A 153 15.23 8.09 -20.28
CA ASN A 153 13.87 8.46 -19.98
C ASN A 153 13.04 7.18 -19.74
N LEU A 154 13.10 6.68 -18.52
CA LEU A 154 12.48 5.42 -18.13
C LEU A 154 11.13 5.69 -17.48
N SER A 155 10.10 4.98 -17.94
CA SER A 155 8.79 5.00 -17.29
C SER A 155 8.82 4.11 -16.05
N ILE A 156 8.26 4.60 -14.94
CA ILE A 156 7.89 3.74 -13.82
C ILE A 156 6.39 3.54 -13.94
N GLU A 157 5.94 2.31 -14.18
CA GLU A 157 4.51 1.98 -14.15
C GLU A 157 3.93 2.44 -12.80
N ARG A 158 2.73 3.04 -12.82
CA ARG A 158 1.99 3.34 -11.59
C ARG A 158 1.98 2.10 -10.70
N LEU A 159 2.06 2.30 -9.39
CA LEU A 159 1.98 1.17 -8.44
C LEU A 159 0.65 0.47 -8.70
N GLU A 160 0.68 -0.71 -9.32
CA GLU A 160 -0.52 -1.41 -9.77
C GLU A 160 -1.56 -1.46 -8.64
N GLU A 161 -2.79 -1.10 -8.97
CA GLU A 161 -4.03 -1.61 -8.38
C GLU A 161 -5.16 -1.18 -9.33
N PHE A 162 -5.55 -2.07 -10.25
CA PHE A 162 -6.88 -2.08 -10.87
C PHE A 162 -7.20 -3.53 -11.22
N LYS A 163 -7.45 -4.34 -10.19
CA LYS A 163 -8.22 -5.57 -10.35
C LYS A 163 -9.69 -5.16 -10.28
N ASP A 164 -10.28 -4.75 -11.41
CA ASP A 164 -11.69 -4.34 -11.50
C ASP A 164 -12.19 -3.64 -10.22
N ASP A 165 -11.75 -2.40 -9.97
CA ASP A 165 -12.24 -1.57 -8.85
C ASP A 165 -13.75 -1.26 -8.97
N ILE A 166 -14.39 -1.75 -10.03
CA ILE A 166 -15.84 -1.79 -10.14
C ILE A 166 -16.36 -2.64 -8.99
N VAL A 167 -16.97 -1.96 -8.04
CA VAL A 167 -17.63 -2.63 -6.93
C VAL A 167 -18.87 -3.30 -7.54
N THR A 168 -19.00 -4.61 -7.34
CA THR A 168 -20.15 -5.39 -7.83
C THR A 168 -21.00 -5.94 -6.71
N THR A 169 -20.50 -5.92 -5.48
CA THR A 169 -21.24 -6.36 -4.31
C THR A 169 -20.88 -5.53 -3.09
N LEU A 170 -21.88 -5.17 -2.29
CA LEU A 170 -21.72 -4.57 -0.97
C LEU A 170 -22.10 -5.56 0.11
N LYS A 171 -21.34 -5.57 1.21
CA LYS A 171 -21.74 -6.21 2.47
C LYS A 171 -21.73 -5.17 3.58
N ALA A 172 -22.82 -5.11 4.34
CA ALA A 172 -22.96 -4.23 5.48
C ALA A 172 -23.07 -5.04 6.78
N LYS A 173 -22.46 -4.54 7.86
CA LYS A 173 -22.55 -5.10 9.20
C LYS A 173 -22.77 -3.99 10.22
N ILE A 174 -23.80 -4.12 11.05
CA ILE A 174 -24.05 -3.24 12.19
C ILE A 174 -23.02 -3.52 13.29
N ILE A 175 -22.44 -2.45 13.86
CA ILE A 175 -21.46 -2.47 14.95
C ILE A 175 -22.08 -1.82 16.18
N GLY A 176 -22.04 -2.51 17.33
CA GLY A 176 -22.67 -2.06 18.58
C GLY A 176 -23.80 -2.97 19.08
N LEU A 177 -23.96 -4.15 18.47
CA LEU A 177 -24.87 -5.18 18.92
C LEU A 177 -24.42 -5.81 20.25
N ASP A 178 -25.38 -6.22 21.06
CA ASP A 178 -25.13 -7.04 22.26
C ASP A 178 -24.94 -8.54 21.94
N SER A 179 -24.83 -9.37 22.98
CA SER A 179 -24.69 -10.82 22.85
C SER A 179 -25.90 -11.52 22.22
N ASN A 180 -27.06 -10.85 22.19
CA ASN A 180 -28.29 -11.35 21.59
C ASN A 180 -28.51 -10.80 20.17
N ASN A 181 -27.52 -10.10 19.61
CA ASN A 181 -27.59 -9.39 18.33
C ASN A 181 -28.63 -8.25 18.31
N ASN A 182 -28.88 -7.59 19.44
CA ASN A 182 -29.78 -6.45 19.56
C ASN A 182 -29.02 -5.14 19.74
N LEU A 183 -29.68 -4.04 19.38
CA LEU A 183 -29.22 -2.68 19.62
C LEU A 183 -29.72 -2.16 20.96
N ASN A 184 -28.84 -1.53 21.72
CA ASN A 184 -29.18 -1.02 23.04
C ASN A 184 -29.66 0.43 23.00
N ILE A 185 -30.81 0.69 23.63
CA ILE A 185 -31.32 2.06 23.82
C ILE A 185 -30.26 2.93 24.52
N GLY A 186 -30.14 4.18 24.05
CA GLY A 186 -29.20 5.17 24.58
C GLY A 186 -27.77 5.05 24.03
N LYS A 187 -27.46 3.99 23.26
CA LYS A 187 -26.15 3.80 22.63
C LYS A 187 -26.15 4.34 21.19
N THR A 188 -24.95 4.66 20.71
CA THR A 188 -24.71 4.94 19.30
C THR A 188 -24.19 3.67 18.64
N THR A 189 -24.78 3.32 17.50
CA THR A 189 -24.35 2.23 16.63
C THR A 189 -23.78 2.81 15.33
N SER A 190 -23.00 2.02 14.62
CA SER A 190 -22.50 2.37 13.28
C SER A 190 -22.61 1.19 12.32
N VAL A 191 -22.35 1.43 11.03
CA VAL A 191 -22.27 0.37 10.02
C VAL A 191 -20.85 0.30 9.46
N LYS A 192 -20.32 -0.93 9.41
CA LYS A 192 -19.14 -1.27 8.61
C LYS A 192 -19.60 -1.76 7.24
N VAL A 193 -19.07 -1.16 6.18
CA VAL A 193 -19.38 -1.51 4.78
C VAL A 193 -18.10 -2.05 4.13
N THR A 194 -18.22 -3.14 3.41
CA THR A 194 -17.15 -3.73 2.61
C THR A 194 -17.63 -3.94 1.18
N GLY A 195 -16.83 -3.48 0.21
CA GLY A 195 -17.08 -3.68 -1.21
C GLY A 195 -16.30 -4.86 -1.77
N TYR A 196 -16.84 -5.51 -2.79
CA TYR A 196 -16.19 -6.60 -3.50
C TYR A 196 -16.33 -6.44 -5.02
N ASN A 197 -15.29 -6.84 -5.77
CA ASN A 197 -15.32 -6.94 -7.23
C ASN A 197 -15.94 -8.28 -7.70
N LEU A 198 -15.99 -8.49 -9.02
CA LEU A 198 -16.53 -9.71 -9.65
C LEU A 198 -15.81 -11.00 -9.22
N ASN A 199 -14.55 -10.88 -8.82
CA ASN A 199 -13.73 -12.00 -8.35
C ASN A 199 -13.88 -12.23 -6.83
N ASN A 200 -14.79 -11.50 -6.18
CA ASN A 200 -15.03 -11.54 -4.73
C ASN A 200 -13.79 -11.12 -3.91
N GLU A 201 -12.95 -10.28 -4.48
CA GLU A 201 -11.83 -9.63 -3.78
C GLU A 201 -12.32 -8.31 -3.17
N GLU A 202 -11.81 -7.97 -1.98
CA GLU A 202 -12.21 -6.75 -1.28
C GLU A 202 -11.68 -5.50 -2.00
N VAL A 203 -12.56 -4.50 -2.19
CA VAL A 203 -12.25 -3.23 -2.87
C VAL A 203 -12.38 -2.08 -1.87
N ILE A 204 -11.44 -1.15 -1.93
CA ILE A 204 -11.46 0.07 -1.11
C ILE A 204 -12.57 0.99 -1.62
N LEU A 205 -13.54 1.32 -0.75
CA LEU A 205 -14.65 2.22 -1.08
C LEU A 205 -14.29 3.69 -0.86
N ASP A 206 -14.80 4.57 -1.73
CA ASP A 206 -14.83 6.01 -1.46
C ASP A 206 -15.94 6.32 -0.45
N GLU A 207 -15.57 6.63 0.80
CA GLU A 207 -16.53 6.89 1.87
C GLU A 207 -17.49 8.06 1.57
N ASN A 208 -17.11 8.99 0.68
CA ASN A 208 -17.96 10.14 0.33
C ASN A 208 -19.13 9.76 -0.60
N LYS A 209 -19.03 8.61 -1.27
CA LYS A 209 -20.10 8.08 -2.14
C LYS A 209 -21.15 7.32 -1.34
N LEU A 210 -20.80 6.81 -0.16
CA LEU A 210 -21.70 6.00 0.66
C LEU A 210 -22.86 6.85 1.19
N LYS A 211 -24.08 6.39 0.92
CA LYS A 211 -25.31 6.95 1.48
C LYS A 211 -25.91 5.95 2.45
N TYR A 212 -26.39 6.45 3.58
CA TYR A 212 -26.96 5.63 4.64
C TYR A 212 -28.39 6.12 4.89
N GLU A 213 -29.31 5.19 5.06
CA GLU A 213 -30.67 5.46 5.53
C GLU A 213 -31.03 4.46 6.62
N TRP A 214 -31.46 4.97 7.76
CA TRP A 214 -31.87 4.17 8.90
C TRP A 214 -33.37 4.24 9.07
N PHE A 215 -34.00 3.09 9.28
CA PHE A 215 -35.44 2.94 9.47
C PHE A 215 -35.73 2.22 10.78
N ALA A 216 -36.75 2.68 11.51
CA ALA A 216 -37.35 1.96 12.63
C ALA A 216 -38.77 1.55 12.24
N ASP A 217 -39.02 0.24 12.11
CA ASP A 217 -40.24 -0.34 11.54
C ASP A 217 -40.67 0.35 10.23
N GLY A 218 -39.71 0.58 9.33
CA GLY A 218 -39.94 1.21 8.03
C GLY A 218 -40.04 2.74 8.04
N LYS A 219 -39.97 3.41 9.20
CA LYS A 219 -39.93 4.88 9.27
C LYS A 219 -38.50 5.40 9.33
N LEU A 220 -38.14 6.33 8.42
CA LEU A 220 -36.81 6.95 8.38
C LEU A 220 -36.50 7.69 9.70
N VAL A 221 -35.33 7.42 10.28
CA VAL A 221 -34.85 7.95 11.57
C VAL A 221 -33.43 8.51 11.54
N GLY A 222 -32.66 8.28 10.46
CA GLY A 222 -31.30 8.83 10.33
C GLY A 222 -30.72 8.62 8.94
N MET A 223 -29.74 9.45 8.55
CA MET A 223 -29.11 9.40 7.22
C MET A 223 -27.56 9.41 7.28
N LYS A 224 -26.98 9.06 8.43
CA LYS A 224 -25.53 9.06 8.66
C LYS A 224 -25.04 7.63 8.87
N LYS A 225 -23.72 7.42 8.75
CA LYS A 225 -23.06 6.15 9.09
C LYS A 225 -23.36 5.68 10.52
N GLU A 226 -23.59 6.64 11.41
CA GLU A 226 -23.90 6.41 12.82
C GLU A 226 -25.37 6.76 13.12
N LEU A 227 -25.98 5.98 14.02
CA LEU A 227 -27.32 6.22 14.55
C LEU A 227 -27.30 6.13 16.08
N LYS A 228 -27.86 7.13 16.75
CA LYS A 228 -28.17 7.04 18.18
C LYS A 228 -29.52 6.34 18.37
N ILE A 229 -29.54 5.26 19.12
CA ILE A 229 -30.75 4.49 19.42
C ILE A 229 -31.50 5.18 20.56
N THR A 230 -32.70 5.66 20.28
CA THR A 230 -33.52 6.44 21.22
C THR A 230 -34.69 5.62 21.77
N GLY A 231 -35.25 6.00 22.92
CA GLY A 231 -36.30 5.20 23.58
C GLY A 231 -37.57 4.98 22.75
N ASN A 232 -37.87 5.85 21.78
CA ASN A 232 -38.99 5.65 20.83
C ASN A 232 -38.72 4.54 19.78
N MET A 233 -37.53 3.95 19.78
CA MET A 233 -37.12 2.81 18.96
C MET A 233 -37.18 1.49 19.72
N ASP A 234 -37.54 1.49 21.01
CA ASP A 234 -37.65 0.27 21.80
C ASP A 234 -38.63 -0.72 21.19
N GLU A 235 -38.24 -1.99 21.18
CA GLU A 235 -38.94 -3.12 20.57
C GLU A 235 -39.18 -3.01 19.05
N LYS A 236 -38.51 -2.07 18.37
CA LYS A 236 -38.63 -1.90 16.91
C LYS A 236 -37.51 -2.58 16.15
N PHE A 237 -37.81 -3.01 14.93
CA PHE A 237 -36.79 -3.44 13.99
C PHE A 237 -36.10 -2.23 13.39
N ILE A 238 -34.80 -2.16 13.63
CA ILE A 238 -33.91 -1.16 13.06
C ILE A 238 -33.27 -1.73 11.81
N THR A 239 -33.52 -1.08 10.69
CA THR A 239 -32.93 -1.42 9.39
C THR A 239 -32.01 -0.30 8.94
N CYS A 240 -30.83 -0.64 8.41
CA CYS A 240 -29.99 0.30 7.69
C CYS A 240 -29.86 -0.15 6.24
N GLU A 241 -30.16 0.76 5.32
CA GLU A 241 -29.90 0.65 3.90
C GLU A 241 -28.67 1.48 3.56
N VAL A 242 -27.75 0.88 2.80
CA VAL A 242 -26.52 1.52 2.36
C VAL A 242 -26.44 1.46 0.86
N GLU A 243 -26.26 2.61 0.22
CA GLU A 243 -26.05 2.71 -1.21
C GLU A 243 -24.61 3.12 -1.53
N TYR A 244 -24.07 2.55 -2.60
CA TYR A 244 -22.83 3.00 -3.24
C TYR A 244 -23.09 3.20 -4.74
N PRO A 245 -23.21 4.46 -5.21
CA PRO A 245 -23.28 4.77 -6.62
C PRO A 245 -21.88 4.69 -7.22
N ASP A 246 -21.65 3.70 -8.08
CA ASP A 246 -20.45 3.66 -8.90
C ASP A 246 -20.76 4.17 -10.31
N GLU A 247 -19.90 5.07 -10.78
CA GLU A 247 -19.96 5.51 -12.16
C GLU A 247 -19.09 4.51 -12.92
N GLU A 248 -19.67 3.73 -13.85
CA GLU A 248 -18.85 3.07 -14.86
C GLU A 248 -18.07 4.19 -15.56
N ASN A 249 -16.79 4.32 -15.23
CA ASN A 249 -15.85 4.97 -16.11
C ASN A 249 -15.86 4.11 -17.36
N GLY A 250 -16.68 4.50 -18.34
CA GLY A 250 -16.70 3.90 -19.67
C GLY A 250 -15.32 4.05 -20.27
N GLY A 251 -14.44 3.08 -19.95
CA GLY A 251 -13.13 2.95 -20.54
C GLY A 251 -13.29 2.82 -22.04
N PHE A 252 -12.62 3.71 -22.75
CA PHE A 252 -12.45 3.64 -24.20
C PHE A 252 -11.48 2.51 -24.56
#